data_AF-A0A7Y7E7U7-F1
#
_entry.id   AF-A0A7Y7E7U7-F1
#
_cell.length_a   1.000
_cell.length_b   1.000
_cell.length_c   1.000
_cell.angle_alpha   90.00
_cell.angle_beta   90.00
_cell.angle_gamma   90.00
#
_symmetry.space_group_name_H-M   'P 1'
#
loop_
_entity.id
_entity.type
_entity.pdbx_description
1 polymer ?
#
loop_
_entity_poly.entity_id
_entity_poly.type
_entity_poly.pdbx_seq_one_letter_code
_entity_poly.pdbx_strand_id
1 'polypeptide(L)'
;MGQRDHGDAMPAHLRQAVLPCAVEVINLLEEVLRYCAPDRAEHGWARMCMYRSSDAMDTLGRLTGVIAAELVAGGRDPRGVQRLLRSDVERLRTSDLARVDGASYSSDDLEYIPQWLHEQVQRSVGHVLLRLNQVIVVGHQEKNPDWYRHCLYSLSEMMDELGCLNRAIAVVNADVLNRETLARYQHLFQQRSRRDMPDAEDFSYRAGLLGLLMPNKGSAWYVIGQSRARRRNDPKADSHEWRVLQMLAALDMALQGLRWMGADGRLLDSRRLPAVSYINALTAVEHDDDEEFPPLYWLPPEERAQAQRAMEKAFGAETVQAAQASIPSER
;
A
#
# COMPACT_ATOMS: atom_id res chain seq x y z
N MET A 1 -6.49 -37.84 2.75
CA MET A 1 -7.36 -36.66 3.01
C MET A 1 -7.39 -35.83 1.74
N GLY A 2 -8.54 -35.73 1.08
CA GLY A 2 -8.69 -34.95 -0.16
C GLY A 2 -8.53 -33.46 0.13
N GLN A 3 -7.65 -32.81 -0.61
CA GLN A 3 -7.44 -31.37 -0.57
C GLN A 3 -8.73 -30.72 -1.08
N ARG A 4 -9.49 -30.05 -0.20
CA ARG A 4 -10.68 -29.31 -0.62
C ARG A 4 -10.22 -28.17 -1.52
N ASP A 5 -10.79 -28.10 -2.73
CA ASP A 5 -10.60 -26.97 -3.63
C ASP A 5 -11.11 -25.71 -2.93
N HIS A 6 -10.29 -24.66 -2.86
CA HIS A 6 -10.68 -23.37 -2.27
C HIS A 6 -11.57 -22.54 -3.21
N GLY A 7 -12.35 -23.25 -4.04
CA GLY A 7 -13.05 -22.73 -5.19
C GLY A 7 -12.10 -22.40 -6.35
N ASP A 8 -12.68 -22.34 -7.54
CA ASP A 8 -11.97 -21.88 -8.73
C ASP A 8 -11.68 -20.36 -8.69
N ALA A 9 -12.13 -19.61 -7.69
CA ALA A 9 -11.98 -18.14 -7.63
C ALA A 9 -11.98 -17.59 -6.20
N MET A 10 -11.55 -16.33 -6.05
CA MET A 10 -11.59 -15.63 -4.77
C MET A 10 -13.05 -15.48 -4.28
N PRO A 11 -13.36 -15.88 -3.03
CA PRO A 11 -14.70 -15.72 -2.45
C PRO A 11 -15.20 -14.28 -2.46
N ALA A 12 -16.51 -14.10 -2.70
CA ALA A 12 -17.11 -12.78 -2.90
C ALA A 12 -16.89 -11.80 -1.73
N HIS A 13 -16.93 -12.28 -0.48
CA HIS A 13 -16.68 -11.44 0.70
C HIS A 13 -15.23 -10.99 0.82
N LEU A 14 -14.27 -11.78 0.33
CA LEU A 14 -12.87 -11.38 0.27
C LEU A 14 -12.63 -10.36 -0.86
N ARG A 15 -13.25 -10.56 -2.04
CA ARG A 15 -13.21 -9.56 -3.12
C ARG A 15 -13.70 -8.18 -2.64
N GLN A 16 -14.77 -8.18 -1.82
CA GLN A 16 -15.30 -6.97 -1.19
C GLN A 16 -14.36 -6.35 -0.15
N ALA A 17 -13.50 -7.14 0.49
CA ALA A 17 -12.53 -6.61 1.44
C ALA A 17 -11.28 -6.04 0.75
N VAL A 18 -10.94 -6.56 -0.45
CA VAL A 18 -9.76 -6.13 -1.22
C VAL A 18 -9.88 -4.68 -1.66
N LEU A 19 -11.01 -4.25 -2.22
CA LEU A 19 -11.14 -2.89 -2.78
C LEU A 19 -11.00 -1.78 -1.72
N PRO A 20 -11.74 -1.78 -0.59
CA PRO A 20 -11.56 -0.77 0.44
C PRO A 20 -10.15 -0.80 1.05
N CYS A 21 -9.53 -1.99 1.14
CA CYS A 21 -8.13 -2.10 1.54
C CYS A 21 -7.20 -1.42 0.53
N ALA A 22 -7.44 -1.60 -0.77
CA ALA A 22 -6.62 -0.99 -1.82
C ALA A 22 -6.72 0.53 -1.80
N VAL A 23 -7.94 1.07 -1.68
CA VAL A 23 -8.20 2.51 -1.56
C VAL A 23 -7.50 3.08 -0.33
N GLU A 24 -7.67 2.45 0.84
CA GLU A 24 -7.03 2.87 2.09
C GLU A 24 -5.50 2.88 1.96
N VAL A 25 -4.90 1.83 1.37
CA VAL A 25 -3.45 1.78 1.11
C VAL A 25 -3.01 2.89 0.16
N ILE A 26 -3.73 3.11 -0.95
CA ILE A 26 -3.36 4.14 -1.93
C ILE A 26 -3.40 5.53 -1.31
N ASN A 27 -4.43 5.86 -0.54
CA ASN A 27 -4.51 7.14 0.18
C ASN A 27 -3.32 7.33 1.13
N LEU A 28 -2.91 6.27 1.83
CA LEU A 28 -1.75 6.32 2.73
C LEU A 28 -0.43 6.50 1.96
N LEU A 29 -0.26 5.84 0.80
CA LEU A 29 0.93 5.98 -0.05
C LEU A 29 0.99 7.36 -0.70
N GLU A 30 -0.15 7.92 -1.09
CA GLU A 30 -0.26 9.31 -1.55
C GLU A 30 0.23 10.27 -0.47
N GLU A 31 -0.20 10.09 0.78
CA GLU A 31 0.31 10.91 1.88
C GLU A 31 1.82 10.74 2.10
N VAL A 32 2.36 9.51 2.00
CA VAL A 32 3.82 9.30 2.05
C VAL A 32 4.52 10.15 0.99
N LEU A 33 4.04 10.13 -0.26
CA LEU A 33 4.61 10.95 -1.32
C LEU A 33 4.45 12.45 -1.02
N ARG A 34 3.27 12.89 -0.62
CA ARG A 34 2.98 14.30 -0.29
C ARG A 34 3.92 14.85 0.80
N TYR A 35 4.17 14.09 1.86
CA TYR A 35 5.08 14.52 2.93
C TYR A 35 6.56 14.47 2.53
N CYS A 36 6.92 13.79 1.45
CA CYS A 36 8.26 13.86 0.87
C CYS A 36 8.47 15.09 -0.03
N ALA A 37 7.43 15.88 -0.31
CA ALA A 37 7.56 17.09 -1.12
C ALA A 37 8.38 18.16 -0.37
N PRO A 38 9.30 18.88 -1.05
CA PRO A 38 10.21 19.84 -0.40
C PRO A 38 9.50 20.92 0.43
N ASP A 39 8.36 21.41 -0.06
CA ASP A 39 7.55 22.46 0.57
C ASP A 39 6.82 22.00 1.85
N ARG A 40 6.74 20.69 2.08
CA ARG A 40 6.19 20.09 3.30
C ARG A 40 7.24 19.40 4.16
N ALA A 41 8.52 19.45 3.77
CA ALA A 41 9.58 18.76 4.49
C ALA A 41 9.71 19.27 5.94
N GLU A 42 9.49 20.58 6.17
CA GLU A 42 9.46 21.22 7.48
C GLU A 42 8.40 20.66 8.44
N HIS A 43 7.36 19.97 7.92
CA HIS A 43 6.27 19.42 8.73
C HIS A 43 6.60 18.03 9.32
N GLY A 44 7.89 17.68 9.37
CA GLY A 44 8.37 16.42 9.93
C GLY A 44 8.12 15.25 8.99
N TRP A 45 8.64 15.36 7.75
CA TRP A 45 8.48 14.34 6.71
C TRP A 45 8.76 12.92 7.22
N ALA A 46 9.83 12.72 8.01
CA ALA A 46 10.24 11.41 8.50
C ALA A 46 9.16 10.78 9.39
N ARG A 47 8.59 11.57 10.31
CA ARG A 47 7.50 11.14 11.19
C ARG A 47 6.28 10.73 10.37
N MET A 48 5.83 11.61 9.48
CA MET A 48 4.61 11.39 8.72
C MET A 48 4.75 10.21 7.75
N CYS A 49 5.87 10.11 7.04
CA CYS A 49 6.13 9.00 6.14
C CYS A 49 6.18 7.65 6.89
N MET A 50 6.81 7.60 8.07
CA MET A 50 6.83 6.37 8.88
C MET A 50 5.44 5.99 9.39
N TYR A 51 4.64 6.96 9.88
CA TYR A 51 3.26 6.70 10.28
C TYR A 51 2.42 6.15 9.11
N ARG A 52 2.43 6.82 7.96
CA ARG A 52 1.58 6.43 6.82
C ARG A 52 2.00 5.12 6.18
N SER A 53 3.30 4.87 6.05
CA SER A 53 3.79 3.57 5.56
C SER A 53 3.52 2.44 6.57
N SER A 54 3.55 2.72 7.88
CA SER A 54 3.15 1.77 8.92
C SER A 54 1.65 1.46 8.87
N ASP A 55 0.80 2.47 8.77
CA ASP A 55 -0.65 2.33 8.62
C ASP A 55 -0.99 1.52 7.35
N ALA A 56 -0.27 1.75 6.25
CA ALA A 56 -0.44 1.00 5.01
C ALA A 56 -0.05 -0.47 5.21
N MET A 57 1.07 -0.73 5.88
CA MET A 57 1.53 -2.08 6.22
C MET A 57 0.51 -2.81 7.11
N ASP A 58 -0.05 -2.12 8.11
CA ASP A 58 -1.05 -2.69 9.02
C ASP A 58 -2.37 -2.96 8.30
N THR A 59 -2.76 -2.11 7.35
CA THR A 59 -3.91 -2.31 6.46
C THR A 59 -3.75 -3.56 5.59
N LEU A 60 -2.58 -3.73 4.97
CA LEU A 60 -2.23 -4.94 4.24
C LEU A 60 -2.18 -6.18 5.15
N GLY A 61 -1.67 -6.03 6.37
CA GLY A 61 -1.64 -7.09 7.38
C GLY A 61 -3.04 -7.58 7.76
N ARG A 62 -4.01 -6.67 7.89
CA ARG A 62 -5.42 -7.03 8.13
C ARG A 62 -6.03 -7.83 6.98
N LEU A 63 -5.81 -7.42 5.74
CA LEU A 63 -6.28 -8.16 4.56
C LEU A 63 -5.59 -9.53 4.45
N THR A 64 -4.30 -9.59 4.78
CA THR A 64 -3.52 -10.83 4.82
C THR A 64 -4.09 -11.81 5.85
N GLY A 65 -4.32 -11.34 7.07
CA GLY A 65 -4.90 -12.12 8.16
C GLY A 65 -6.28 -12.66 7.82
N VAL A 66 -7.18 -11.87 7.23
CA VAL A 66 -8.53 -12.34 6.87
C VAL A 66 -8.53 -13.39 5.75
N ILE A 67 -7.64 -13.26 4.77
CA ILE A 67 -7.45 -14.29 3.73
C ILE A 67 -6.88 -15.58 4.37
N ALA A 68 -5.91 -15.45 5.27
CA ALA A 68 -5.37 -16.58 6.01
C ALA A 68 -6.45 -17.28 6.86
N ALA A 69 -7.32 -16.52 7.52
CA ALA A 69 -8.45 -17.02 8.29
C ALA A 69 -9.46 -17.77 7.40
N GLU A 70 -9.73 -17.28 6.19
CA GLU A 70 -10.56 -17.98 5.20
C GLU A 70 -9.98 -19.35 4.84
N LEU A 71 -8.68 -19.42 4.56
CA LEU A 71 -8.02 -20.67 4.19
C LEU A 71 -8.06 -21.69 5.33
N VAL A 72 -7.78 -21.27 6.56
CA VAL A 72 -7.84 -22.14 7.75
C VAL A 72 -9.27 -22.62 8.00
N ALA A 73 -10.27 -21.72 7.93
CA ALA A 73 -11.68 -22.09 8.07
C ALA A 73 -12.15 -23.05 6.96
N GLY A 74 -11.57 -22.94 5.77
CA GLY A 74 -11.76 -23.88 4.65
C GLY A 74 -11.09 -25.24 4.83
N GLY A 75 -10.35 -25.46 5.94
CA GLY A 75 -9.69 -26.72 6.27
C GLY A 75 -8.24 -26.83 5.82
N ARG A 76 -7.61 -25.73 5.38
CA ARG A 76 -6.17 -25.74 5.10
C ARG A 76 -5.38 -25.83 6.41
N ASP A 77 -4.33 -26.64 6.40
CA ASP A 77 -3.37 -26.74 7.50
C ASP A 77 -2.75 -25.37 7.83
N PRO A 78 -2.80 -24.91 9.09
CA PRO A 78 -2.19 -23.65 9.52
C PRO A 78 -0.71 -23.53 9.16
N ARG A 79 0.07 -24.62 9.22
CA ARG A 79 1.49 -24.57 8.81
C ARG A 79 1.64 -24.34 7.30
N GLY A 80 0.73 -24.90 6.51
CA GLY A 80 0.63 -24.63 5.08
C GLY A 80 0.29 -23.17 4.78
N VAL A 81 -0.59 -22.54 5.56
CA VAL A 81 -0.89 -21.10 5.44
C VAL A 81 0.33 -20.26 5.84
N GLN A 82 1.01 -20.61 6.94
CA GLN A 82 2.24 -19.93 7.38
C GLN A 82 3.34 -19.91 6.31
N ARG A 83 3.53 -21.01 5.56
CA ARG A 83 4.45 -21.03 4.42
C ARG A 83 4.03 -20.09 3.29
N LEU A 84 2.73 -19.95 3.03
CA LEU A 84 2.23 -19.00 2.02
C LEU A 84 2.45 -17.54 2.43
N LEU A 85 2.39 -17.26 3.73
CA LEU A 85 2.65 -15.96 4.33
C LEU A 85 4.15 -15.60 4.39
N ARG A 86 5.04 -16.54 4.02
CA ARG A 86 6.51 -16.34 4.03
C ARG A 86 7.00 -15.78 5.37
N SER A 87 6.48 -16.31 6.46
CA SER A 87 6.75 -15.81 7.81
C SER A 87 8.17 -16.15 8.32
N ASP A 88 8.88 -17.02 7.60
CA ASP A 88 10.29 -17.35 7.78
C ASP A 88 11.22 -16.25 7.27
N VAL A 89 10.83 -15.52 6.22
CA VAL A 89 11.62 -14.45 5.60
C VAL A 89 11.02 -13.05 5.81
N GLU A 90 10.12 -12.93 6.76
CA GLU A 90 9.42 -11.68 7.08
C GLU A 90 10.38 -10.54 7.44
N ARG A 91 10.14 -9.37 6.84
CA ARG A 91 10.89 -8.15 7.12
C ARG A 91 10.05 -7.23 8.00
N LEU A 92 10.18 -7.43 9.30
CA LEU A 92 9.54 -6.56 10.29
C LEU A 92 10.15 -5.15 10.29
N ARG A 93 9.41 -4.23 10.91
CA ARG A 93 9.93 -2.91 11.27
C ARG A 93 10.81 -3.20 12.48
N THR A 94 12.09 -2.91 12.39
CA THR A 94 13.03 -3.26 13.47
C THR A 94 13.57 -2.02 14.12
N SER A 95 13.73 -2.10 15.43
CA SER A 95 14.46 -1.09 16.19
C SER A 95 15.98 -1.24 16.04
N ASP A 96 16.45 -2.38 15.52
CA ASP A 96 17.85 -2.58 15.17
C ASP A 96 18.11 -1.97 13.78
N LEU A 97 18.67 -0.77 13.81
CA LEU A 97 19.02 0.02 12.65
C LEU A 97 20.50 -0.23 12.34
N ALA A 98 20.77 -0.97 11.26
CA ALA A 98 22.10 -0.99 10.68
C ALA A 98 22.32 0.36 9.97
N ARG A 99 23.30 1.15 10.43
CA ARG A 99 23.66 2.41 9.77
C ARG A 99 24.06 2.13 8.32
N VAL A 100 23.78 3.08 7.43
CA VAL A 100 24.40 3.09 6.10
C VAL A 100 25.89 3.37 6.33
N ASP A 101 26.76 2.47 5.88
CA ASP A 101 28.20 2.56 6.14
C ASP A 101 28.76 3.95 5.78
N GLY A 102 29.31 4.63 6.78
CA GLY A 102 29.98 5.92 6.64
C GLY A 102 29.08 7.15 6.49
N ALA A 103 27.75 7.02 6.48
CA ALA A 103 26.85 8.17 6.45
C ALA A 103 26.47 8.60 7.87
N SER A 104 26.57 9.90 8.15
CA SER A 104 25.99 10.56 9.32
C SER A 104 25.19 11.77 8.88
N TYR A 105 24.02 11.99 9.47
CA TYR A 105 23.14 13.10 9.11
C TYR A 105 22.95 14.04 10.30
N SER A 106 23.14 15.34 10.08
CA SER A 106 22.76 16.39 11.02
C SER A 106 21.28 16.78 10.82
N SER A 107 20.72 17.55 11.76
CA SER A 107 19.37 18.08 11.58
C SER A 107 19.24 18.92 10.31
N ASP A 108 20.29 19.68 9.97
CA ASP A 108 20.31 20.56 8.79
C ASP A 108 20.34 19.72 7.50
N ASP A 109 21.08 18.59 7.49
CA ASP A 109 21.09 17.66 6.35
C ASP A 109 19.72 17.01 6.09
N LEU A 110 18.83 17.01 7.10
CA LEU A 110 17.52 16.38 7.08
C LEU A 110 16.36 17.38 6.98
N GLU A 111 16.67 18.67 6.75
CA GLU A 111 15.66 19.67 6.36
C GLU A 111 14.88 19.17 5.13
N TYR A 112 15.59 18.51 4.21
CA TYR A 112 15.02 17.82 3.05
C TYR A 112 15.33 16.32 3.09
N ILE A 113 14.51 15.54 2.39
CA ILE A 113 14.76 14.11 2.21
C ILE A 113 16.04 13.89 1.38
N PRO A 114 17.01 13.07 1.83
CA PRO A 114 18.17 12.75 1.02
C PRO A 114 17.77 12.10 -0.30
N GLN A 115 18.44 12.48 -1.41
CA GLN A 115 18.10 12.05 -2.76
C GLN A 115 17.95 10.52 -2.90
N TRP A 116 18.86 9.74 -2.31
CA TRP A 116 18.78 8.28 -2.39
C TRP A 116 17.55 7.72 -1.66
N LEU A 117 17.13 8.36 -0.56
CA LEU A 117 15.95 7.95 0.20
C LEU A 117 14.69 8.35 -0.55
N HIS A 118 14.69 9.50 -1.20
CA HIS A 118 13.63 9.92 -2.12
C HIS A 118 13.42 8.89 -3.25
N GLU A 119 14.49 8.42 -3.89
CA GLU A 119 14.40 7.35 -4.90
C GLU A 119 13.90 6.02 -4.32
N GLN A 120 14.27 5.72 -3.08
CA GLN A 120 13.77 4.53 -2.38
C GLN A 120 12.28 4.65 -2.06
N VAL A 121 11.79 5.82 -1.64
CA VAL A 121 10.35 6.08 -1.46
C VAL A 121 9.60 5.81 -2.76
N GLN A 122 10.03 6.40 -3.87
CA GLN A 122 9.41 6.16 -5.19
C GLN A 122 9.39 4.68 -5.55
N ARG A 123 10.50 3.97 -5.31
CA ARG A 123 10.64 2.55 -5.61
C ARG A 123 9.67 1.71 -4.77
N SER A 124 9.62 1.96 -3.47
CA SER A 124 8.76 1.23 -2.54
C SER A 124 7.28 1.49 -2.84
N VAL A 125 6.88 2.75 -3.04
CA VAL A 125 5.50 3.11 -3.41
C VAL A 125 5.11 2.47 -4.74
N GLY A 126 5.96 2.57 -5.76
CA GLY A 126 5.72 1.93 -7.06
C GLY A 126 5.59 0.41 -6.96
N HIS A 127 6.44 -0.24 -6.15
CA HIS A 127 6.35 -1.69 -5.91
C HIS A 127 5.00 -2.07 -5.28
N VAL A 128 4.60 -1.34 -4.23
CA VAL A 128 3.34 -1.61 -3.53
C VAL A 128 2.15 -1.44 -4.46
N LEU A 129 2.09 -0.36 -5.24
CA LEU A 129 1.02 -0.14 -6.22
C LEU A 129 0.88 -1.28 -7.23
N LEU A 130 1.99 -1.75 -7.77
CA LEU A 130 1.98 -2.80 -8.79
C LEU A 130 1.55 -4.15 -8.22
N ARG A 131 1.99 -4.48 -7.01
CA ARG A 131 1.53 -5.67 -6.29
C ARG A 131 0.06 -5.56 -5.88
N LEU A 132 -0.40 -4.38 -5.50
CA LEU A 132 -1.79 -4.14 -5.15
C LEU A 132 -2.70 -4.33 -6.36
N ASN A 133 -2.31 -3.80 -7.53
CA ASN A 133 -3.01 -4.05 -8.79
C ASN A 133 -3.13 -5.56 -9.07
N GLN A 134 -2.04 -6.32 -8.86
CA GLN A 134 -2.08 -7.77 -9.03
C GLN A 134 -3.11 -8.44 -8.10
N VAL A 135 -3.20 -8.03 -6.83
CA VAL A 135 -4.19 -8.56 -5.88
C VAL A 135 -5.62 -8.28 -6.38
N ILE A 136 -5.87 -7.08 -6.90
CA ILE A 136 -7.18 -6.70 -7.44
C ILE A 136 -7.52 -7.50 -8.69
N VAL A 137 -6.60 -7.61 -9.66
CA VAL A 137 -6.80 -8.39 -10.89
C VAL A 137 -7.09 -9.85 -10.55
N VAL A 138 -6.30 -10.46 -9.66
CA VAL A 138 -6.54 -11.84 -9.19
C VAL A 138 -7.90 -11.97 -8.50
N GLY A 139 -8.29 -10.98 -7.71
CA GLY A 139 -9.61 -10.93 -7.07
C GLY A 139 -10.75 -10.92 -8.07
N HIS A 140 -10.61 -10.26 -9.22
CA HIS A 140 -11.68 -10.14 -10.22
C HIS A 140 -11.74 -11.30 -11.22
N GLN A 141 -10.72 -12.16 -11.29
CA GLN A 141 -10.72 -13.31 -12.19
C GLN A 141 -11.82 -14.32 -11.84
N GLU A 142 -12.61 -14.71 -12.84
CA GLU A 142 -13.68 -15.69 -12.69
C GLU A 142 -13.15 -17.09 -12.37
N LYS A 143 -11.94 -17.42 -12.84
CA LYS A 143 -11.27 -18.71 -12.64
C LYS A 143 -9.77 -18.52 -12.42
N ASN A 144 -9.36 -18.58 -11.16
CA ASN A 144 -7.99 -18.72 -10.70
C ASN A 144 -7.93 -19.59 -9.43
N PRO A 145 -7.71 -20.92 -9.54
CA PRO A 145 -7.66 -21.82 -8.38
C PRO A 145 -6.48 -21.52 -7.44
N ASP A 146 -5.48 -20.78 -7.91
CA ASP A 146 -4.29 -20.36 -7.15
C ASP A 146 -4.38 -18.91 -6.67
N TRP A 147 -5.58 -18.30 -6.68
CA TRP A 147 -5.78 -16.90 -6.27
C TRP A 147 -5.13 -16.59 -4.92
N TYR A 148 -5.29 -17.49 -3.95
CA TYR A 148 -4.79 -17.30 -2.58
C TYR A 148 -3.27 -17.23 -2.52
N ARG A 149 -2.56 -18.00 -3.38
CA ARG A 149 -1.10 -17.99 -3.44
C ARG A 149 -0.62 -16.65 -3.99
N HIS A 150 -1.22 -16.20 -5.09
CA HIS A 150 -0.88 -14.93 -5.71
C HIS A 150 -1.15 -13.74 -4.77
N CYS A 151 -2.31 -13.74 -4.10
CA CYS A 151 -2.68 -12.68 -3.17
C CYS A 151 -1.77 -12.65 -1.94
N LEU A 152 -1.62 -13.77 -1.21
CA LEU A 152 -0.82 -13.78 0.02
C LEU A 152 0.66 -13.49 -0.24
N TYR A 153 1.21 -13.97 -1.36
CA TYR A 153 2.57 -13.66 -1.77
C TYR A 153 2.74 -12.16 -2.04
N SER A 154 1.84 -11.58 -2.83
CA SER A 154 1.88 -10.15 -3.16
C SER A 154 1.72 -9.27 -1.92
N LEU A 155 0.76 -9.61 -1.04
CA LEU A 155 0.54 -8.88 0.22
C LEU A 155 1.78 -8.96 1.14
N SER A 156 2.39 -10.13 1.26
CA SER A 156 3.60 -10.31 2.08
C SER A 156 4.78 -9.48 1.56
N GLU A 157 4.98 -9.42 0.25
CA GLU A 157 6.04 -8.60 -0.35
C GLU A 157 5.80 -7.10 -0.17
N MET A 158 4.54 -6.64 -0.30
CA MET A 158 4.22 -5.24 -0.03
C MET A 158 4.48 -4.86 1.43
N MET A 159 4.12 -5.73 2.37
CA MET A 159 4.42 -5.53 3.79
C MET A 159 5.93 -5.47 4.04
N ASP A 160 6.69 -6.38 3.43
CA ASP A 160 8.15 -6.40 3.57
C ASP A 160 8.81 -5.16 2.96
N GLU A 161 8.32 -4.68 1.82
CA GLU A 161 8.80 -3.46 1.17
C GLU A 161 8.52 -2.22 2.03
N LEU A 162 7.33 -2.10 2.62
CA LEU A 162 7.01 -1.02 3.55
C LEU A 162 7.81 -1.10 4.86
N GLY A 163 8.09 -2.32 5.34
CA GLY A 163 9.00 -2.55 6.47
C GLY A 163 10.43 -2.09 6.15
N CYS A 164 10.92 -2.37 4.95
CA CYS A 164 12.20 -1.89 4.44
C CYS A 164 12.24 -0.36 4.31
N LEU A 165 11.19 0.26 3.77
CA LEU A 165 11.09 1.72 3.65
C LEU A 165 11.14 2.39 5.03
N ASN A 166 10.33 1.93 5.98
CA ASN A 166 10.34 2.42 7.36
C ASN A 166 11.72 2.33 8.01
N ARG A 167 12.44 1.25 7.74
CA ARG A 167 13.80 1.07 8.25
C ARG A 167 14.77 2.05 7.61
N ALA A 168 14.68 2.27 6.29
CA ALA A 168 15.53 3.22 5.59
C ALA A 168 15.34 4.65 6.12
N ILE A 169 14.09 5.08 6.32
CA ILE A 169 13.78 6.39 6.91
C ILE A 169 14.35 6.48 8.34
N ALA A 170 14.15 5.45 9.16
CA ALA A 170 14.65 5.44 10.53
C ALA A 170 16.18 5.45 10.61
N VAL A 171 16.88 4.75 9.71
CA VAL A 171 18.36 4.76 9.64
C VAL A 171 18.89 6.16 9.35
N VAL A 172 18.29 6.87 8.39
CA VAL A 172 18.67 8.26 8.06
C VAL A 172 18.49 9.19 9.26
N ASN A 173 17.44 8.95 10.05
CA ASN A 173 17.11 9.80 11.18
C ASN A 173 17.75 9.34 12.52
N ALA A 174 18.57 8.29 12.51
CA ALA A 174 19.12 7.67 13.73
C ALA A 174 20.12 8.57 14.49
N ASP A 175 20.72 9.54 13.81
CA ASP A 175 21.67 10.47 14.42
C ASP A 175 21.00 11.72 15.02
N VAL A 176 19.76 12.01 14.62
CA VAL A 176 19.00 13.19 15.05
C VAL A 176 17.88 12.82 16.02
N LEU A 177 17.27 11.65 15.86
CA LEU A 177 16.16 11.17 16.68
C LEU A 177 16.60 10.01 17.58
N ASN A 178 16.14 10.03 18.84
CA ASN A 178 16.40 8.92 19.74
C ASN A 178 15.61 7.65 19.35
N ARG A 179 16.09 6.49 19.82
CA ARG A 179 15.51 5.16 19.50
C ARG A 179 14.04 5.03 19.89
N GLU A 180 13.62 5.63 21.00
CA GLU A 180 12.22 5.56 21.46
C GLU A 180 11.28 6.34 20.52
N THR A 181 11.70 7.52 20.07
CA THR A 181 10.96 8.32 19.08
C THR A 181 10.85 7.58 17.76
N LEU A 182 11.93 6.99 17.26
CA LEU A 182 11.90 6.19 16.02
C LEU A 182 10.99 4.96 16.17
N ALA A 183 11.06 4.24 17.28
CA ALA A 183 10.19 3.10 17.56
C ALA A 183 8.70 3.49 17.58
N ARG A 184 8.39 4.68 18.11
CA ARG A 184 7.04 5.23 18.09
C ARG A 184 6.60 5.60 16.68
N TYR A 185 7.46 6.25 15.90
CA TYR A 185 7.15 6.64 14.52
C TYR A 185 6.93 5.45 13.59
N GLN A 186 7.61 4.34 13.84
CA GLN A 186 7.39 3.09 13.11
C GLN A 186 6.18 2.28 13.61
N HIS A 187 5.43 2.78 14.60
CA HIS A 187 4.34 2.03 15.24
C HIS A 187 4.73 0.60 15.67
N LEU A 188 5.94 0.41 16.22
CA LEU A 188 6.43 -0.95 16.53
C LEU A 188 5.53 -1.73 17.49
N PHE A 189 4.74 -1.04 18.31
CA PHE A 189 3.76 -1.65 19.22
C PHE A 189 2.48 -2.13 18.54
N GLN A 190 2.18 -1.66 17.32
CA GLN A 190 1.03 -2.09 16.51
C GLN A 190 1.42 -3.13 15.46
N GLN A 191 2.72 -3.36 15.28
CA GLN A 191 3.21 -4.32 14.30
C GLN A 191 2.70 -5.73 14.60
N ARG A 192 1.90 -6.25 13.66
CA ARG A 192 1.46 -7.64 13.66
C ARG A 192 2.44 -8.48 12.85
N SER A 193 3.01 -9.52 13.46
CA SER A 193 3.88 -10.46 12.76
C SER A 193 3.05 -11.46 11.97
N ARG A 194 3.48 -11.82 10.76
CA ARG A 194 2.81 -12.83 9.93
C ARG A 194 2.88 -14.23 10.55
N ARG A 195 3.81 -14.48 11.48
CA ARG A 195 3.89 -15.74 12.25
C ARG A 195 2.68 -15.97 13.13
N ASP A 196 2.02 -14.89 13.54
CA ASP A 196 0.88 -14.93 14.45
C ASP A 196 -0.47 -14.93 13.70
N MET A 197 -0.46 -14.84 12.36
CA MET A 197 -1.66 -14.83 11.52
C MET A 197 -2.12 -16.25 11.11
N PRO A 198 -3.43 -16.49 10.90
CA PRO A 198 -4.52 -15.63 11.33
C PRO A 198 -4.70 -15.70 12.85
N ASP A 199 -5.05 -14.57 13.47
CA ASP A 199 -5.41 -14.52 14.89
C ASP A 199 -6.94 -14.40 15.11
N ALA A 200 -7.35 -14.26 16.37
CA ALA A 200 -8.77 -14.15 16.73
C ALA A 200 -9.46 -12.91 16.13
N GLU A 201 -8.73 -11.82 15.88
CA GLU A 201 -9.26 -10.61 15.26
C GLU A 201 -9.56 -10.86 13.78
N ASP A 202 -8.69 -11.59 13.08
CA ASP A 202 -8.89 -11.94 11.67
C ASP A 202 -10.12 -12.84 11.48
N PHE A 203 -10.32 -13.83 12.37
CA PHE A 203 -11.52 -14.65 12.37
C PHE A 203 -12.78 -13.83 12.69
N SER A 204 -12.68 -12.86 13.61
CA SER A 204 -13.79 -11.98 13.94
C SER A 204 -14.18 -11.08 12.76
N TYR A 205 -13.19 -10.49 12.09
CA TYR A 205 -13.40 -9.67 10.91
C TYR A 205 -14.05 -10.47 9.77
N ARG A 206 -13.51 -11.67 9.49
CA ARG A 206 -14.08 -12.62 8.52
C ARG A 206 -15.54 -12.94 8.84
N ALA A 207 -15.86 -13.26 10.10
CA ALA A 207 -17.22 -13.54 10.53
C ALA A 207 -18.16 -12.34 10.29
N GLY A 208 -17.66 -11.12 10.53
CA GLY A 208 -18.37 -9.87 10.23
C GLY A 208 -18.68 -9.71 8.75
N LEU A 209 -17.70 -9.95 7.87
CA LEU A 209 -17.87 -9.91 6.41
C LEU A 209 -18.92 -10.92 5.91
N LEU A 210 -18.98 -12.09 6.54
CA LEU A 210 -19.93 -13.16 6.20
C LEU A 210 -21.29 -13.03 6.90
N GLY A 211 -21.46 -12.08 7.82
CA GLY A 211 -22.68 -11.96 8.62
C GLY A 211 -22.92 -13.14 9.58
N LEU A 212 -21.87 -13.86 9.96
CA LEU A 212 -21.97 -15.01 10.87
C LEU A 212 -22.18 -14.57 12.32
N LEU A 213 -22.94 -15.34 13.09
CA LEU A 213 -23.12 -15.08 14.51
C LEU A 213 -21.82 -15.36 15.28
N MET A 214 -21.27 -14.34 15.93
CA MET A 214 -20.11 -14.47 16.83
C MET A 214 -20.56 -14.52 18.30
N PRO A 215 -19.92 -15.36 19.14
CA PRO A 215 -20.16 -15.38 20.58
C PRO A 215 -19.84 -14.04 21.24
N ASN A 216 -18.77 -13.37 20.78
CA ASN A 216 -18.36 -12.06 21.26
C ASN A 216 -18.73 -10.97 20.25
N LYS A 217 -19.94 -10.41 20.39
CA LYS A 217 -20.43 -9.29 19.57
C LYS A 217 -19.69 -7.97 19.81
N GLY A 218 -18.87 -7.89 20.87
CA GLY A 218 -18.10 -6.69 21.22
C GLY A 218 -16.80 -6.53 20.44
N SER A 219 -16.42 -7.47 19.57
CA SER A 219 -15.22 -7.33 18.74
C SER A 219 -15.40 -6.17 17.75
N ALA A 220 -14.55 -5.13 17.87
CA ALA A 220 -14.54 -4.00 16.95
C ALA A 220 -14.35 -4.47 15.49
N TRP A 221 -13.51 -5.49 15.28
CA TRP A 221 -13.27 -6.08 13.98
C TRP A 221 -14.49 -6.76 13.39
N TYR A 222 -15.28 -7.47 14.20
CA TYR A 222 -16.55 -8.02 13.73
C TYR A 222 -17.51 -6.91 13.24
N VAL A 223 -17.60 -5.80 13.98
CA VAL A 223 -18.44 -4.64 13.60
C VAL A 223 -17.94 -3.98 12.32
N ILE A 224 -16.62 -3.81 12.17
CA ILE A 224 -16.02 -3.26 10.94
C ILE A 224 -16.32 -4.18 9.75
N GLY A 225 -16.22 -5.51 9.93
CA GLY A 225 -16.57 -6.50 8.90
C GLY A 225 -18.03 -6.39 8.47
N GLN A 226 -18.95 -6.31 9.43
CA GLN A 226 -20.38 -6.11 9.11
C GLN A 226 -20.63 -4.79 8.39
N SER A 227 -20.00 -3.70 8.83
CA SER A 227 -20.16 -2.39 8.20
C SER A 227 -19.74 -2.43 6.74
N ARG A 228 -18.59 -3.05 6.42
CA ARG A 228 -18.13 -3.24 5.04
C ARG A 228 -19.07 -4.14 4.23
N ALA A 229 -19.57 -5.23 4.80
CA ALA A 229 -20.53 -6.10 4.12
C ALA A 229 -21.84 -5.36 3.76
N ARG A 230 -22.26 -4.38 4.58
CA ARG A 230 -23.45 -3.55 4.32
C ARG A 230 -23.22 -2.47 3.26
N ARG A 231 -22.02 -1.84 3.23
CA ARG A 231 -21.67 -0.80 2.25
C ARG A 231 -21.76 -1.28 0.80
N ARG A 232 -21.65 -2.59 0.55
CA ARG A 232 -21.88 -3.22 -0.75
C ARG A 232 -23.16 -2.74 -1.47
N ASN A 233 -24.19 -2.40 -0.71
CA ASN A 233 -25.49 -2.05 -1.26
C ASN A 233 -25.73 -0.54 -1.36
N ASP A 234 -24.71 0.30 -1.07
CA ASP A 234 -24.83 1.75 -1.18
C ASP A 234 -24.28 2.25 -2.53
N PRO A 235 -25.14 2.58 -3.51
CA PRO A 235 -24.71 3.06 -4.82
C PRO A 235 -24.06 4.46 -4.77
N LYS A 236 -24.06 5.15 -3.63
CA LYS A 236 -23.44 6.48 -3.47
C LYS A 236 -22.00 6.44 -2.97
N ALA A 237 -21.48 5.29 -2.56
CA ALA A 237 -20.17 5.17 -1.92
C ALA A 237 -18.96 5.31 -2.88
N ASP A 238 -19.15 5.65 -4.16
CA ASP A 238 -18.35 5.01 -5.22
C ASP A 238 -17.71 5.95 -6.26
N SER A 239 -17.53 7.25 -5.98
CA SER A 239 -16.74 8.10 -6.90
C SER A 239 -15.24 7.87 -6.72
N HIS A 240 -14.77 7.81 -5.48
CA HIS A 240 -13.34 7.66 -5.17
C HIS A 240 -12.83 6.24 -5.43
N GLU A 241 -13.51 5.22 -4.89
CA GLU A 241 -13.11 3.82 -5.10
C GLU A 241 -13.05 3.46 -6.59
N TRP A 242 -13.99 4.01 -7.37
CA TRP A 242 -14.01 3.87 -8.81
C TRP A 242 -12.83 4.56 -9.51
N ARG A 243 -12.45 5.78 -9.10
CA ARG A 243 -11.25 6.48 -9.62
C ARG A 243 -9.98 5.69 -9.33
N VAL A 244 -9.84 5.15 -8.12
CA VAL A 244 -8.73 4.25 -7.76
C VAL A 244 -8.69 3.02 -8.68
N LEU A 245 -9.83 2.38 -8.93
CA LEU A 245 -9.90 1.22 -9.85
C LEU A 245 -9.53 1.61 -11.29
N GLN A 246 -10.04 2.73 -11.79
CA GLN A 246 -9.69 3.23 -13.12
C GLN A 246 -8.19 3.51 -13.23
N MET A 247 -7.59 4.12 -12.21
CA MET A 247 -6.15 4.38 -12.14
C MET A 247 -5.35 3.08 -12.18
N LEU A 248 -5.70 2.07 -11.37
CA LEU A 248 -4.99 0.79 -11.36
C LEU A 248 -5.15 0.03 -12.67
N ALA A 249 -6.34 0.05 -13.28
CA ALA A 249 -6.56 -0.51 -14.61
C ALA A 249 -5.74 0.21 -15.69
N ALA A 250 -5.65 1.54 -15.61
CA ALA A 250 -4.82 2.33 -16.53
C ALA A 250 -3.33 2.04 -16.35
N LEU A 251 -2.86 1.88 -15.11
CA LEU A 251 -1.50 1.44 -14.80
C LEU A 251 -1.23 0.04 -15.40
N ASP A 252 -2.14 -0.91 -15.23
CA ASP A 252 -2.02 -2.25 -15.81
C ASP A 252 -1.92 -2.22 -17.34
N MET A 253 -2.81 -1.47 -17.99
CA MET A 253 -2.79 -1.27 -19.44
C MET A 253 -1.51 -0.58 -19.93
N ALA A 254 -0.99 0.40 -19.20
CA ALA A 254 0.25 1.08 -19.54
C ALA A 254 1.45 0.13 -19.46
N LEU A 255 1.37 -0.87 -18.59
CA LEU A 255 2.41 -1.87 -18.41
C LEU A 255 2.25 -3.10 -19.30
N GLN A 256 1.08 -3.37 -19.88
CA GLN A 256 0.86 -4.45 -20.87
C GLN A 256 1.39 -5.83 -20.43
N GLY A 257 1.27 -6.17 -19.15
CA GLY A 257 1.81 -7.42 -18.60
C GLY A 257 3.34 -7.52 -18.62
N LEU A 258 4.04 -6.40 -18.85
CA LEU A 258 5.49 -6.35 -18.82
C LEU A 258 6.00 -6.69 -17.43
N ARG A 259 7.10 -7.45 -17.41
CA ARG A 259 7.82 -7.74 -16.18
C ARG A 259 8.27 -6.41 -15.57
N TRP A 260 7.80 -6.12 -14.37
CA TRP A 260 8.13 -4.87 -13.68
C TRP A 260 9.30 -5.01 -12.71
N MET A 261 9.70 -6.25 -12.36
CA MET A 261 10.92 -6.51 -11.59
C MET A 261 12.08 -6.92 -12.49
N GLY A 262 13.28 -6.45 -12.16
CA GLY A 262 14.54 -6.95 -12.71
C GLY A 262 14.84 -8.39 -12.31
N ALA A 263 15.99 -8.90 -12.77
CA ALA A 263 16.50 -10.21 -12.37
C ALA A 263 16.88 -10.26 -10.88
N ASP A 264 17.21 -9.10 -10.31
CA ASP A 264 17.55 -8.88 -8.90
C ASP A 264 16.34 -8.70 -7.98
N GLY A 265 15.12 -8.79 -8.53
CA GLY A 265 13.88 -8.58 -7.80
C GLY A 265 13.56 -7.11 -7.50
N ARG A 266 14.37 -6.15 -7.99
CA ARG A 266 14.10 -4.71 -7.82
C ARG A 266 13.13 -4.22 -8.88
N LEU A 267 12.32 -3.22 -8.54
CA LEU A 267 11.47 -2.53 -9.51
C LEU A 267 12.35 -1.87 -10.58
N LEU A 268 12.05 -2.11 -11.85
CA LEU A 268 12.73 -1.46 -12.97
C LEU A 268 12.43 0.04 -12.95
N ASP A 269 13.46 0.88 -13.13
CA ASP A 269 13.30 2.35 -13.10
C ASP A 269 12.27 2.83 -14.13
N SER A 270 12.20 2.19 -15.30
CA SER A 270 11.20 2.47 -16.34
C SER A 270 9.75 2.20 -15.92
N ARG A 271 9.52 1.58 -14.75
CA ARG A 271 8.21 1.18 -14.21
C ARG A 271 7.86 1.92 -12.92
N ARG A 272 8.89 2.38 -12.20
CA ARG A 272 8.77 3.24 -11.02
C ARG A 272 8.00 4.52 -11.33
N LEU A 273 8.45 5.25 -12.35
CA LEU A 273 7.90 6.57 -12.67
C LEU A 273 6.42 6.52 -13.06
N PRO A 274 5.97 5.63 -13.97
CA PRO A 274 4.54 5.50 -14.24
C PRO A 274 3.72 5.27 -12.98
N ALA A 275 4.09 4.33 -12.12
CA ALA A 275 3.32 4.00 -10.92
C ALA A 275 3.15 5.22 -9.97
N VAL A 276 4.24 5.94 -9.69
CA VAL A 276 4.20 7.16 -8.88
C VAL A 276 3.36 8.27 -9.55
N SER A 277 3.47 8.39 -10.87
CA SER A 277 2.70 9.37 -11.66
C SER A 277 1.20 9.14 -11.56
N TYR A 278 0.76 7.88 -11.59
CA TYR A 278 -0.65 7.53 -11.45
C TYR A 278 -1.21 7.88 -10.07
N ILE A 279 -0.45 7.71 -8.98
CA ILE A 279 -0.90 8.23 -7.67
C ILE A 279 -1.04 9.75 -7.70
N ASN A 280 -0.05 10.48 -8.22
CA ASN A 280 -0.14 11.95 -8.29
C ASN A 280 -1.34 12.42 -9.10
N ALA A 281 -1.68 11.70 -10.17
CA ALA A 281 -2.86 11.95 -10.98
C ALA A 281 -4.15 11.84 -10.17
N LEU A 282 -4.24 10.78 -9.38
CA LEU A 282 -5.41 10.50 -8.54
C LEU A 282 -5.63 11.65 -7.55
N THR A 283 -4.57 12.07 -6.85
CA THR A 283 -4.61 13.23 -5.94
C THR A 283 -5.14 14.49 -6.60
N ALA A 284 -4.69 14.76 -7.83
CA ALA A 284 -5.07 15.95 -8.56
C ALA A 284 -6.52 15.93 -9.04
N VAL A 285 -7.07 14.75 -9.35
CA VAL A 285 -8.48 14.57 -9.76
C VAL A 285 -9.44 14.63 -8.56
N GLU A 286 -8.95 14.39 -7.35
CA GLU A 286 -9.75 14.44 -6.12
C GLU A 286 -9.97 15.84 -5.56
N HIS A 287 -9.16 16.82 -5.96
CA HIS A 287 -9.31 18.17 -5.46
C HIS A 287 -10.31 18.95 -6.31
N ASP A 288 -11.34 19.49 -5.63
CA ASP A 288 -12.26 20.44 -6.23
C ASP A 288 -11.53 21.77 -6.49
N ASP A 289 -11.93 22.47 -7.56
CA ASP A 289 -11.29 23.70 -8.06
C ASP A 289 -11.23 24.86 -7.04
N ASP A 290 -11.93 24.75 -5.91
CA ASP A 290 -12.09 25.80 -4.90
C ASP A 290 -11.15 25.68 -3.68
N GLU A 291 -10.37 24.60 -3.53
CA GLU A 291 -9.40 24.43 -2.43
C GLU A 291 -7.94 24.60 -2.92
N GLU A 292 -7.09 25.19 -2.08
CA GLU A 292 -5.66 25.35 -2.36
C GLU A 292 -5.06 23.98 -2.68
N PHE A 293 -4.63 23.79 -3.93
CA PHE A 293 -4.18 22.51 -4.44
C PHE A 293 -3.06 21.97 -3.54
N PRO A 294 -3.19 20.75 -2.98
CA PRO A 294 -2.13 20.19 -2.17
C PRO A 294 -0.91 20.05 -3.07
N PRO A 295 0.28 20.24 -2.51
CA PRO A 295 1.50 20.00 -3.26
C PRO A 295 1.50 18.54 -3.70
N LEU A 296 1.52 18.37 -5.01
CA LEU A 296 1.78 17.07 -5.61
C LEU A 296 3.21 16.69 -5.28
N TYR A 297 3.44 15.39 -5.17
CA TYR A 297 4.78 14.90 -4.95
C TYR A 297 5.72 15.39 -6.04
N TRP A 298 6.84 15.96 -5.60
CA TRP A 298 7.79 16.59 -6.49
C TRP A 298 8.50 15.52 -7.32
N LEU A 299 8.14 15.47 -8.60
CA LEU A 299 8.93 14.80 -9.62
C LEU A 299 9.91 15.80 -10.23
N PRO A 300 11.19 15.44 -10.43
CA PRO A 300 12.13 16.17 -11.27
C PRO A 300 11.49 16.53 -12.63
N PRO A 301 11.84 17.66 -13.27
CA PRO A 301 11.17 18.15 -14.48
C PRO A 301 11.04 17.10 -15.60
N GLU A 302 12.08 16.29 -15.82
CA GLU A 302 12.07 15.22 -16.82
C GLU A 302 11.06 14.10 -16.46
N GLU A 303 11.04 13.70 -15.18
CA GLU A 303 10.10 12.70 -14.66
C GLU A 303 8.66 13.23 -14.69
N ARG A 304 8.45 14.52 -14.42
CA ARG A 304 7.16 15.20 -14.49
C ARG A 304 6.58 15.20 -15.91
N ALA A 305 7.39 15.51 -16.91
CA ALA A 305 6.95 15.48 -18.31
C ALA A 305 6.59 14.05 -18.77
N GLN A 306 7.29 13.03 -18.26
CA GLN A 306 6.94 11.63 -18.51
C GLN A 306 5.65 11.21 -17.79
N ALA A 307 5.50 11.62 -16.53
CA ALA A 307 4.30 11.42 -15.73
C ALA A 307 3.08 11.99 -16.43
N GLN A 308 3.17 13.24 -16.86
CA GLN A 308 2.13 13.93 -17.61
C GLN A 308 1.69 13.15 -18.84
N ARG A 309 2.63 12.75 -19.71
CA ARG A 309 2.28 11.97 -20.91
C ARG A 309 1.59 10.64 -20.57
N ALA A 310 2.00 9.99 -19.49
CA ALA A 310 1.36 8.75 -19.02
C ALA A 310 -0.06 9.01 -18.52
N MET A 311 -0.27 10.12 -17.79
CA MET A 311 -1.58 10.55 -17.33
C MET A 311 -2.49 10.93 -18.50
N GLU A 312 -2.00 11.70 -19.48
CA GLU A 312 -2.80 12.18 -20.62
C GLU A 312 -3.30 10.99 -21.45
N LYS A 313 -2.46 9.96 -21.57
CA LYS A 313 -2.82 8.71 -22.24
C LYS A 313 -3.91 7.93 -21.49
N ALA A 314 -3.93 8.00 -20.16
CA ALA A 314 -4.85 7.22 -19.34
C ALA A 314 -6.19 7.91 -19.06
N PHE A 315 -6.15 9.21 -18.81
CA PHE A 315 -7.31 9.98 -18.36
C PHE A 315 -7.78 11.00 -19.41
N GLY A 316 -7.05 11.15 -20.51
CA GLY A 316 -7.29 12.19 -21.51
C GLY A 316 -6.51 13.47 -21.20
N ALA A 317 -6.13 14.21 -22.24
CA ALA A 317 -5.29 15.40 -22.10
C ALA A 317 -5.98 16.54 -21.31
N GLU A 318 -7.30 16.68 -21.47
CA GLU A 318 -8.08 17.74 -20.80
C GLU A 318 -8.10 17.57 -19.28
N THR A 319 -8.29 16.33 -18.79
CA THR A 319 -8.26 16.01 -17.35
C THR A 319 -6.90 16.29 -16.73
N VAL A 320 -5.82 16.05 -17.47
CA VAL A 320 -4.46 16.27 -16.99
C VAL A 320 -4.05 17.73 -17.01
N GLN A 321 -4.46 18.48 -18.03
CA GLN A 321 -4.18 19.92 -18.12
C GLN A 321 -4.88 20.69 -16.99
N ALA A 322 -6.12 20.32 -16.64
CA ALA A 322 -6.84 20.90 -15.49
C ALA A 322 -6.09 20.65 -14.18
N ALA A 323 -5.64 19.42 -13.93
CA ALA A 323 -4.85 19.04 -12.76
C ALA A 323 -3.50 19.80 -12.62
N GLN A 324 -2.92 20.25 -13.73
CA GLN A 324 -1.59 20.86 -13.75
C GLN A 324 -1.58 22.38 -13.64
N ALA A 325 -2.62 23.05 -14.13
CA ALA A 325 -2.76 24.49 -13.97
C ALA A 325 -2.74 24.93 -12.49
N SER A 326 -3.03 23.98 -11.59
CA SER A 326 -3.08 24.15 -10.14
C SER A 326 -1.77 23.83 -9.42
N ILE A 327 -0.75 23.33 -10.11
CA ILE A 327 0.59 23.10 -9.53
C ILE A 327 1.36 24.44 -9.57
N PRO A 328 1.84 24.97 -8.44
CA PRO A 328 2.60 26.22 -8.43
C PRO A 328 3.82 26.14 -9.36
N SER A 329 3.92 27.08 -10.31
CA SER A 329 5.14 27.24 -11.12
C SER A 329 6.26 27.74 -10.21
N GLU A 330 7.38 27.01 -10.19
CA GLU A 330 8.62 27.22 -9.42
C GLU A 330 8.76 28.59 -8.73
N ARG A 331 8.80 28.57 -7.39
CA ARG A 331 9.49 29.54 -6.56
C ARG A 331 10.70 28.88 -5.91
#